data_AF-W4M523-F1
#
_entry.id   AF-W4M523-F1
#
_cell.length_a   1.000
_cell.length_b   1.000
_cell.length_c   1.000
_cell.angle_alpha   90.00
_cell.angle_beta   90.00
_cell.angle_gamma   90.00
#
_symmetry.space_group_name_H-M   'P 1'
#
loop_
_entity.id
_entity.type
_entity.pdbx_description
1 polymer ?
#
loop_
_entity_poly.entity_id
_entity_poly.type
_entity_poly.pdbx_seq_one_letter_code
_entity_poly.pdbx_strand_id
1 'polypeptide(L)'
;MDYPLQPRLLLWGLVAGSIGLAVFWSSPMAGAAFGVLFCIVGMAWRAGEPPILAFCLVYQWCFIATGYLYQLVTGTYPGLERVPHIELAVGLSLLGLLVLVAGIRCGIHALHRYEPSDPKQLPADHAVYLIPRLFLWVIGLYSLNWFVRLTPMTLYFDGAQVIYNLLALRTIFFALLFLIVLQTQVGYGYAVAAFVYVLLPQLASMMSHFKESFFVLSIALLGQWRP
;
A
#
# COMPACT_ATOMS: atom_id res chain seq x y z
N MET A 1 9.96 20.50 -0.31
CA MET A 1 9.00 19.43 0.06
C MET A 1 8.25 19.13 -1.21
N ASP A 2 8.88 18.32 -2.06
CA ASP A 2 8.56 18.37 -3.47
C ASP A 2 7.61 17.22 -3.79
N TYR A 3 6.46 17.57 -4.34
CA TYR A 3 5.47 16.65 -4.88
C TYR A 3 5.55 16.71 -6.40
N PRO A 4 6.61 16.15 -7.01
CA PRO A 4 6.94 16.38 -8.41
C PRO A 4 5.85 15.89 -9.36
N LEU A 5 5.10 14.87 -8.92
CA LEU A 5 4.05 14.26 -9.71
C LEU A 5 2.70 14.96 -9.57
N GLN A 6 2.50 15.84 -8.58
CA GLN A 6 1.19 16.42 -8.32
C GLN A 6 0.57 17.12 -9.54
N PRO A 7 1.20 18.11 -10.21
CA PRO A 7 0.55 18.81 -11.32
C PRO A 7 0.27 17.87 -12.50
N ARG A 8 1.19 16.94 -12.78
CA ARG A 8 1.04 15.95 -13.85
C ARG A 8 -0.09 14.97 -13.53
N LEU A 9 -0.14 14.43 -12.32
CA LEU A 9 -1.16 13.47 -11.90
C LEU A 9 -2.53 14.12 -11.74
N LEU A 10 -2.63 15.39 -11.34
CA LEU A 10 -3.91 16.11 -11.37
C LEU A 10 -4.43 16.27 -12.81
N LEU A 11 -3.56 16.61 -13.76
CA LEU A 11 -3.93 16.66 -15.18
C LEU A 11 -4.36 15.27 -15.68
N TRP A 12 -3.57 14.23 -15.38
CA TRP A 12 -3.92 12.85 -15.73
C TRP A 12 -5.20 12.39 -15.05
N GLY A 13 -5.52 12.91 -13.85
CA GLY A 13 -6.78 12.64 -13.17
C GLY A 13 -7.98 13.25 -13.89
N LEU A 14 -7.85 14.47 -14.42
CA LEU A 14 -8.89 15.05 -15.28
C LEU A 14 -9.06 14.24 -16.57
N VAL A 15 -7.96 13.85 -17.21
CA VAL A 15 -7.99 13.03 -18.43
C VAL A 15 -8.62 11.67 -18.14
N ALA A 16 -8.13 10.94 -17.14
CA ALA A 16 -8.66 9.63 -16.77
C ALA A 16 -10.12 9.70 -16.30
N GLY A 17 -10.50 10.75 -15.58
CA GLY A 17 -11.88 11.00 -15.19
C GLY A 17 -12.79 11.25 -16.40
N SER A 18 -12.32 12.02 -17.38
CA SER A 18 -13.05 12.26 -18.63
C SER A 18 -13.20 10.98 -19.47
N ILE A 19 -12.16 10.14 -19.54
CA ILE A 19 -12.22 8.84 -20.22
C ILE A 19 -13.16 7.91 -19.48
N GLY A 20 -13.08 7.84 -18.15
CA GLY A 20 -13.99 7.05 -17.34
C GLY A 20 -15.45 7.46 -17.53
N LEU A 21 -15.73 8.76 -17.58
CA LEU A 21 -17.05 9.30 -17.90
C LEU A 21 -17.51 8.89 -19.30
N ALA A 22 -16.62 8.95 -20.30
CA ALA A 22 -16.95 8.58 -21.67
C ALA A 22 -17.22 7.07 -21.84
N VAL A 23 -16.42 6.22 -21.19
CA VAL A 23 -16.55 4.75 -21.24
C VAL A 23 -17.80 4.30 -20.48
N PHE A 24 -18.03 4.87 -19.30
CA PHE A 24 -19.18 4.58 -18.45
C PHE A 24 -20.22 5.69 -18.57
N TRP A 25 -20.68 5.96 -19.78
CA TRP A 25 -21.61 7.07 -20.10
C TRP A 25 -22.84 7.14 -19.18
N SER A 26 -23.28 5.99 -18.67
CA SER A 26 -24.41 5.87 -17.75
C SER A 26 -24.11 6.32 -16.31
N SER A 27 -22.85 6.50 -15.93
CA SER A 27 -22.45 6.86 -14.57
C SER A 27 -21.29 7.88 -14.51
N PRO A 28 -21.56 9.13 -14.10
CA PRO A 28 -20.50 10.09 -13.81
C PRO A 28 -19.63 9.70 -12.60
N MET A 29 -20.13 8.84 -11.71
CA MET A 29 -19.40 8.38 -10.54
C MET A 29 -18.21 7.50 -10.91
N ALA A 30 -18.28 6.74 -12.01
CA ALA A 30 -17.16 5.95 -12.50
C ALA A 30 -15.99 6.86 -12.94
N GLY A 31 -16.28 7.94 -13.67
CA GLY A 31 -15.29 8.97 -14.01
C GLY A 31 -14.70 9.63 -12.77
N ALA A 32 -15.54 9.99 -11.80
CA ALA A 32 -15.08 10.55 -10.53
C ALA A 32 -14.14 9.60 -9.78
N ALA A 33 -14.43 8.29 -9.75
CA ALA A 33 -13.57 7.29 -9.12
C ALA A 33 -12.16 7.30 -9.72
N PHE A 34 -12.03 7.30 -11.06
CA PHE A 34 -10.73 7.40 -11.71
C PHE A 34 -10.04 8.73 -11.41
N GLY A 35 -10.75 9.86 -11.46
CA GLY A 35 -10.18 11.15 -11.10
C GLY A 35 -9.61 11.16 -9.68
N VAL A 36 -10.35 10.61 -8.72
CA VAL A 36 -9.92 10.49 -7.31
C VAL A 36 -8.65 9.65 -7.20
N LEU A 37 -8.52 8.54 -7.93
CA LEU A 37 -7.31 7.70 -7.92
C LEU A 37 -6.04 8.49 -8.27
N PHE A 38 -6.09 9.31 -9.32
CA PHE A 38 -4.92 10.10 -9.70
C PHE A 38 -4.67 11.26 -8.73
N CYS A 39 -5.73 11.87 -8.20
CA CYS A 39 -5.61 12.90 -7.16
C CYS A 39 -4.94 12.37 -5.89
N ILE A 40 -5.36 11.21 -5.37
CA ILE A 40 -4.76 10.64 -4.14
C ILE A 40 -3.29 10.28 -4.36
N VAL A 41 -2.93 9.71 -5.51
CA VAL A 41 -1.52 9.37 -5.82
C VAL A 41 -0.69 10.64 -5.93
N GLY A 42 -1.17 11.66 -6.65
CA GLY A 42 -0.47 12.93 -6.81
C GLY A 42 -0.31 13.73 -5.52
N MET A 43 -1.26 13.61 -4.59
CA MET A 43 -1.20 14.30 -3.30
C MET A 43 -0.41 13.54 -2.23
N ALA A 44 -0.34 12.21 -2.32
CA ALA A 44 0.32 11.37 -1.32
C ALA A 44 1.77 10.99 -1.68
N TRP A 45 2.14 10.99 -2.96
CA TRP A 45 3.49 10.62 -3.37
C TRP A 45 4.46 11.78 -3.20
N ARG A 46 5.39 11.63 -2.24
CA ARG A 46 6.47 12.59 -1.98
C ARG A 46 7.79 12.18 -2.64
N ALA A 47 8.55 13.15 -3.16
CA ALA A 47 9.88 12.89 -3.70
C ALA A 47 10.85 12.38 -2.61
N GLY A 48 11.67 11.38 -2.97
CA GLY A 48 12.70 10.84 -2.09
C GLY A 48 12.21 9.89 -1.00
N GLU A 49 10.90 9.61 -0.95
CA GLU A 49 10.30 8.66 -0.01
C GLU A 49 9.65 7.50 -0.77
N PRO A 50 9.69 6.26 -0.23
CA PRO A 50 8.95 5.15 -0.81
C PRO A 50 7.43 5.46 -0.76
N PRO A 51 6.66 5.16 -1.82
CA PRO A 51 5.26 5.57 -1.95
C PRO A 51 4.29 4.70 -1.12
N ILE A 52 4.64 4.39 0.13
CA ILE A 52 3.87 3.54 1.03
C ILE A 52 2.46 4.13 1.26
N LEU A 53 2.40 5.43 1.57
CA LEU A 53 1.13 6.11 1.84
C LEU A 53 0.23 6.13 0.59
N ALA A 54 0.80 6.48 -0.57
CA ALA A 54 0.09 6.45 -1.84
C ALA A 54 -0.45 5.04 -2.13
N PHE A 55 0.36 4.01 -1.90
CA PHE A 55 -0.05 2.63 -2.08
C PHE A 55 -1.21 2.23 -1.16
N CYS A 56 -1.15 2.59 0.12
CA CYS A 56 -2.23 2.35 1.07
C CYS A 56 -3.54 3.01 0.62
N LEU A 57 -3.49 4.26 0.15
CA LEU A 57 -4.68 4.98 -0.34
C LEU A 57 -5.22 4.36 -1.63
N VAL A 58 -4.36 3.96 -2.56
CA VAL A 58 -4.75 3.23 -3.78
C VAL A 58 -5.39 1.89 -3.43
N TYR A 59 -4.86 1.18 -2.43
CA TYR A 59 -5.45 -0.06 -1.96
C TYR A 59 -6.86 0.14 -1.38
N GLN A 60 -7.08 1.21 -0.61
CA GLN A 60 -8.42 1.59 -0.15
C GLN A 60 -9.33 1.96 -1.33
N TRP A 61 -8.81 2.70 -2.31
CA TRP A 61 -9.53 3.00 -3.54
C TRP A 61 -9.98 1.73 -4.26
N CYS A 62 -9.13 0.70 -4.34
CA CYS A 62 -9.50 -0.58 -4.96
C CYS A 62 -10.72 -1.21 -4.29
N PHE A 63 -10.81 -1.20 -2.96
CA PHE A 63 -12.00 -1.73 -2.26
C PHE A 63 -13.26 -0.94 -2.56
N ILE A 64 -13.14 0.38 -2.72
CA ILE A 64 -14.28 1.27 -3.01
C ILE A 64 -14.73 1.10 -4.47
N ALA A 65 -13.80 1.16 -5.41
CA ALA A 65 -14.10 1.29 -6.83
C ALA A 65 -14.32 -0.05 -7.54
N THR A 66 -13.61 -1.12 -7.17
CA THR A 66 -13.65 -2.38 -7.96
C THR A 66 -15.02 -3.04 -7.95
N GLY A 67 -15.70 -3.12 -6.80
CA GLY A 67 -17.05 -3.67 -6.71
C GLY A 67 -18.07 -2.85 -7.51
N TYR A 68 -17.92 -1.52 -7.46
CA TYR A 68 -18.77 -0.61 -8.22
C TYR A 68 -18.57 -0.73 -9.73
N LEU A 69 -17.32 -0.71 -10.20
CA LEU A 69 -16.98 -0.87 -11.60
C LEU A 69 -17.40 -2.24 -12.14
N TYR A 70 -17.25 -3.30 -11.32
CA TYR A 70 -17.76 -4.63 -11.67
C TYR A 70 -19.27 -4.60 -11.90
N GLN A 71 -20.05 -4.01 -10.97
CA GLN A 71 -21.49 -3.90 -11.13
C GLN A 71 -21.89 -3.11 -12.36
N LEU A 72 -21.17 -2.04 -12.72
CA LEU A 72 -21.45 -1.29 -13.96
C LEU A 72 -21.26 -2.13 -15.22
N VAL A 73 -20.31 -3.07 -15.21
CA VAL A 73 -20.02 -3.95 -16.36
C VAL A 73 -20.95 -5.16 -16.42
N THR A 74 -21.23 -5.80 -15.27
CA THR A 74 -21.96 -7.08 -15.22
C THR A 74 -23.45 -6.93 -14.86
N GLY A 75 -23.85 -5.77 -14.37
CA GLY A 75 -25.19 -5.51 -13.84
C GLY A 75 -25.42 -6.06 -12.42
N THR A 76 -24.46 -6.79 -11.84
CA THR A 76 -24.59 -7.43 -10.52
C THR A 76 -23.42 -7.07 -9.61
N TYR A 77 -23.70 -6.84 -8.32
CA TYR A 77 -22.63 -6.57 -7.36
C TYR A 77 -21.99 -7.90 -6.92
N PRO A 78 -20.65 -7.96 -6.72
CA PRO A 78 -20.00 -9.19 -6.29
C PRO A 78 -20.60 -9.71 -4.97
N GLY A 79 -21.22 -10.89 -5.02
CA GLY A 79 -21.76 -11.58 -3.84
C GLY A 79 -23.13 -11.10 -3.35
N LEU A 80 -23.77 -10.11 -3.98
CA LEU A 80 -25.10 -9.61 -3.61
C LEU A 80 -25.92 -9.29 -4.86
N GLU A 81 -27.18 -9.73 -4.91
CA GLU A 81 -28.06 -9.48 -6.06
C GLU A 81 -28.33 -7.99 -6.28
N ARG A 82 -28.54 -7.21 -5.21
CA ARG A 82 -28.73 -5.76 -5.27
C ARG A 82 -28.19 -5.07 -4.02
N VAL A 83 -27.41 -4.02 -4.22
CA VAL A 83 -26.98 -3.09 -3.17
C VAL A 83 -27.72 -1.77 -3.38
N PRO A 84 -28.66 -1.37 -2.50
CA PRO A 84 -29.36 -0.11 -2.64
C PRO A 84 -28.39 1.06 -2.46
N HIS A 85 -28.58 2.14 -3.24
CA HIS A 85 -27.81 3.38 -3.15
C HIS A 85 -26.29 3.24 -3.28
N ILE A 86 -25.80 2.28 -4.07
CA ILE A 86 -24.36 2.04 -4.22
C ILE A 86 -23.59 3.29 -4.67
N GLU A 87 -24.14 4.11 -5.58
CA GLU A 87 -23.45 5.30 -6.07
C GLU A 87 -23.21 6.33 -4.97
N LEU A 88 -24.17 6.49 -4.06
CA LEU A 88 -24.05 7.38 -2.93
C LEU A 88 -23.00 6.86 -1.93
N ALA A 89 -23.02 5.55 -1.65
CA ALA A 89 -22.02 4.92 -0.79
C ALA A 89 -20.60 5.09 -1.36
N VAL A 90 -20.41 4.80 -2.65
CA VAL A 90 -19.14 4.98 -3.37
C VAL A 90 -18.71 6.44 -3.36
N GLY A 91 -19.63 7.37 -3.66
CA GLY A 91 -19.37 8.80 -3.64
C GLY A 91 -18.89 9.29 -2.28
N LEU A 92 -19.56 8.88 -1.20
CA LEU A 92 -19.15 9.22 0.17
C LEU A 92 -17.79 8.59 0.54
N SER A 93 -17.52 7.35 0.14
CA SER A 93 -16.24 6.71 0.39
C SER A 93 -15.08 7.39 -0.36
N LEU A 94 -15.30 7.76 -1.62
CA LEU A 94 -14.32 8.51 -2.42
C LEU A 94 -14.07 9.91 -1.85
N LEU A 95 -15.14 10.61 -1.43
CA LEU A 95 -15.03 11.89 -0.74
C LEU A 95 -14.23 11.74 0.56
N GLY A 96 -14.52 10.71 1.36
CA GLY A 96 -13.77 10.40 2.57
C GLY A 96 -12.28 10.17 2.29
N LEU A 97 -11.95 9.49 1.19
CA LEU A 97 -10.56 9.26 0.78
C LEU A 97 -9.85 10.58 0.38
N LEU A 98 -10.55 11.48 -0.31
CA LEU A 98 -10.05 12.83 -0.63
C LEU A 98 -9.83 13.67 0.64
N VAL A 99 -10.79 13.66 1.56
CA VAL A 99 -10.68 14.35 2.85
C VAL A 99 -9.52 13.79 3.66
N LEU A 100 -9.32 12.48 3.67
CA LEU A 100 -8.20 11.83 4.34
C LEU A 100 -6.85 12.27 3.77
N VAL A 101 -6.65 12.22 2.44
CA VAL A 101 -5.37 12.62 1.84
C VAL A 101 -5.11 14.12 2.04
N ALA A 102 -6.16 14.96 1.97
CA ALA A 102 -6.06 16.38 2.30
C ALA A 102 -5.68 16.58 3.77
N GLY A 103 -6.29 15.84 4.70
CA GLY A 103 -5.98 15.89 6.13
C GLY A 103 -4.54 15.47 6.44
N ILE A 104 -4.07 14.38 5.84
CA ILE A 104 -2.66 13.95 5.96
C ILE A 104 -1.72 15.05 5.47
N ARG A 105 -2.03 15.63 4.31
CA ARG A 105 -1.22 16.72 3.73
C ARG A 105 -1.19 17.96 4.62
N CYS A 106 -2.35 18.37 5.13
CA CYS A 106 -2.45 19.49 6.07
C CYS A 106 -1.70 19.21 7.37
N GLY A 107 -1.78 17.98 7.90
CA GLY A 107 -1.07 17.56 9.11
C GLY A 107 0.44 17.61 8.93
N ILE A 108 0.96 17.06 7.83
CA ILE A 108 2.40 17.11 7.50
C ILE A 108 2.86 18.56 7.36
N HIS A 109 2.08 19.40 6.66
CA HIS A 109 2.39 20.82 6.48
C HIS A 109 2.37 21.61 7.80
N ALA A 110 1.43 21.29 8.69
CA ALA A 110 1.36 21.89 10.01
C ALA A 110 2.56 21.47 10.88
N LEU A 111 2.91 20.18 10.91
CA LEU A 111 4.07 19.65 11.64
C LEU A 111 5.38 20.33 11.21
N HIS A 112 5.57 20.52 9.90
CA HIS A 112 6.79 21.16 9.36
C HIS A 112 6.92 22.64 9.72
N ARG A 113 5.83 23.33 10.10
CA ARG A 113 5.92 24.72 10.58
C ARG A 113 6.54 24.83 11.98
N TYR A 114 6.57 23.72 12.72
CA TYR A 114 7.11 23.65 14.08
C TYR A 114 8.49 23.01 14.15
N GLU A 115 8.98 22.39 13.07
CA GLU A 115 10.37 21.93 13.01
C GLU A 115 11.30 23.13 12.78
N PRO A 116 12.25 23.41 13.69
CA PRO A 116 13.22 24.47 13.49
C PRO A 116 14.02 24.21 12.22
N SER A 117 14.12 25.24 11.37
CA SER A 117 14.74 25.26 10.04
C SER A 117 16.25 24.98 9.98
N ASP A 118 16.81 24.21 10.91
CA ASP A 118 18.17 23.69 10.81
C ASP A 118 18.12 22.19 10.46
N PRO A 119 17.93 21.83 9.17
CA PRO A 119 18.25 20.50 8.68
C PRO A 119 19.78 20.36 8.58
N LYS A 120 20.52 20.80 9.60
CA LYS A 120 21.87 20.30 9.81
C LYS A 120 21.71 18.85 10.18
N GLN A 121 21.78 18.03 9.15
CA GLN A 121 22.39 16.73 9.21
C GLN A 121 21.98 16.02 10.50
N LEU A 122 20.74 15.49 10.58
CA LEU A 122 20.71 14.09 10.97
C LEU A 122 21.67 13.48 9.96
N PRO A 123 22.90 13.11 10.38
CA PRO A 123 23.77 12.46 9.44
C PRO A 123 22.90 11.33 8.90
N ALA A 124 22.98 11.05 7.61
CA ALA A 124 22.94 9.64 7.26
C ALA A 124 24.14 9.03 7.98
N ASP A 125 24.10 8.97 9.31
CA ASP A 125 24.74 7.97 10.09
C ASP A 125 24.02 6.79 9.50
N HIS A 126 24.72 6.18 8.56
CA HIS A 126 24.28 4.95 7.96
C HIS A 126 24.18 4.09 9.20
N ALA A 127 22.99 4.02 9.80
CA ALA A 127 22.66 2.97 10.73
C ALA A 127 22.97 1.77 9.84
N VAL A 128 24.15 1.19 10.04
CA VAL A 128 24.70 0.17 9.17
C VAL A 128 23.81 -1.01 9.50
N TYR A 129 22.65 -1.03 8.87
CA TYR A 129 21.68 -2.06 9.08
C TYR A 129 22.36 -3.29 8.54
N LEU A 130 22.72 -4.17 9.46
CA LEU A 130 23.38 -5.40 9.11
C LEU A 130 22.35 -6.24 8.36
N ILE A 131 22.39 -6.15 7.02
CA ILE A 131 21.55 -6.90 6.09
C ILE A 131 21.44 -8.37 6.50
N PRO A 132 22.54 -9.05 6.94
CA PRO A 132 22.44 -10.43 7.41
C PRO A 132 21.55 -10.60 8.66
N ARG A 133 21.61 -9.66 9.62
CA ARG A 133 20.75 -9.71 10.82
C ARG A 133 19.29 -9.49 10.45
N LEU A 134 19.01 -8.52 9.58
CA LEU A 134 17.65 -8.25 9.12
C LEU A 134 17.07 -9.44 8.33
N PHE A 135 17.89 -10.06 7.48
CA PHE A 135 17.57 -11.30 6.80
C PHE A 135 17.20 -12.41 7.79
N LEU A 136 18.02 -12.65 8.82
CA LEU A 136 17.73 -13.66 9.85
C LEU A 136 16.43 -13.37 10.61
N TRP A 137 16.13 -12.09 10.91
CA TRP A 137 14.85 -11.70 11.51
C TRP A 137 13.67 -12.01 10.59
N VAL A 138 13.79 -11.72 9.29
CA VAL A 138 12.75 -12.07 8.31
C VAL A 138 12.52 -13.57 8.29
N ILE A 139 13.57 -14.38 8.13
CA ILE A 139 13.45 -15.85 8.11
C ILE A 139 12.85 -16.36 9.42
N GLY A 140 13.34 -15.91 10.57
CA GLY A 140 12.87 -16.34 11.89
C GLY A 140 11.39 -16.00 12.14
N LEU A 141 10.97 -14.77 11.84
CA LEU A 141 9.58 -14.34 12.04
C LEU A 141 8.61 -15.05 11.08
N TYR A 142 9.01 -15.27 9.82
CA TYR A 142 8.19 -16.02 8.87
C TYR A 142 8.13 -17.51 9.23
N SER A 143 9.23 -18.10 9.70
CA SER A 143 9.25 -19.47 10.23
C SER A 143 8.31 -19.62 11.41
N LEU A 144 8.37 -18.69 12.38
CA LEU A 144 7.51 -18.67 13.55
C LEU A 144 6.03 -18.53 13.14
N ASN A 145 5.72 -17.63 12.22
CA ASN A 145 4.36 -17.47 11.70
C ASN A 145 3.86 -18.75 11.00
N TRP A 146 4.72 -19.43 10.25
CA TRP A 146 4.36 -20.69 9.61
C TRP A 146 4.10 -21.78 10.65
N PHE A 147 4.95 -21.89 11.68
CA PHE A 147 4.76 -22.83 12.78
C PHE A 147 3.44 -22.60 13.53
N VAL A 148 3.14 -21.35 13.89
CA VAL A 148 1.88 -20.97 14.57
C VAL A 148 0.65 -21.31 13.70
N ARG A 149 0.75 -21.18 12.38
CA ARG A 149 -0.32 -21.58 11.45
C ARG A 149 -0.54 -23.09 11.36
N LEU A 150 0.52 -23.90 11.55
CA LEU A 150 0.43 -25.35 11.50
C LEU A 150 -0.14 -25.96 12.80
N THR A 151 0.06 -25.29 13.94
CA THR A 151 -0.52 -25.74 15.20
C THR A 151 -2.04 -25.52 15.24
N PRO A 152 -2.85 -26.54 15.61
CA PRO A 152 -4.30 -26.41 15.65
C PRO A 152 -4.72 -25.34 16.67
N MET A 153 -5.43 -24.31 16.20
CA MET A 153 -5.87 -23.13 16.97
C MET A 153 -6.90 -23.42 18.07
N THR A 154 -7.21 -24.68 18.34
CA THR A 154 -8.24 -25.08 19.31
C THR A 154 -7.87 -24.77 20.76
N LEU A 155 -6.65 -24.30 21.05
CA LEU A 155 -6.16 -24.13 22.42
C LEU A 155 -6.27 -22.70 23.00
N TYR A 156 -6.36 -21.61 22.22
CA TYR A 156 -6.44 -20.24 22.78
C TYR A 156 -7.14 -19.25 21.83
N PHE A 157 -8.47 -19.13 21.93
CA PHE A 157 -9.28 -18.35 20.98
C PHE A 157 -8.97 -16.84 20.99
N ASP A 158 -8.78 -16.21 22.15
CA ASP A 158 -8.50 -14.77 22.25
C ASP A 158 -7.01 -14.41 22.07
N GLY A 159 -6.11 -15.27 22.56
CA GLY A 159 -4.66 -15.02 22.47
C GLY A 159 -4.12 -15.16 21.04
N ALA A 160 -4.70 -16.06 20.24
CA ALA A 160 -4.27 -16.29 18.87
C ALA A 160 -4.37 -15.01 18.02
N GLN A 161 -5.44 -14.22 18.14
CA GLN A 161 -5.63 -13.02 17.33
C GLN A 161 -4.57 -11.94 17.62
N VAL A 162 -4.20 -11.76 18.89
CA VAL A 162 -3.11 -10.85 19.29
C VAL A 162 -1.78 -11.31 18.71
N ILE A 163 -1.49 -12.61 18.79
CA ILE A 163 -0.28 -13.21 18.23
C ILE A 163 -0.24 -13.04 16.70
N TYR A 164 -1.37 -13.24 16.00
CA TYR A 164 -1.45 -13.01 14.55
C TYR A 164 -1.19 -11.56 14.16
N ASN A 165 -1.76 -10.61 14.90
CA ASN A 165 -1.53 -9.18 14.67
C ASN A 165 -0.07 -8.79 14.93
N LEU A 166 0.54 -9.33 15.99
CA LEU A 166 1.95 -9.10 16.29
C LEU A 166 2.86 -9.73 15.22
N LEU A 167 2.54 -10.94 14.77
CA LEU A 167 3.25 -11.60 13.68
C LEU A 167 3.05 -10.89 12.33
N ALA A 168 2.00 -10.09 12.13
CA ALA A 168 1.82 -9.29 10.92
C ALA A 168 2.94 -8.24 10.75
N LEU A 169 3.58 -7.82 11.85
CA LEU A 169 4.75 -6.93 11.82
C LEU A 169 5.94 -7.53 11.06
N ARG A 170 5.97 -8.85 10.82
CA ARG A 170 7.01 -9.50 9.98
C ARG A 170 7.10 -8.87 8.58
N THR A 171 5.99 -8.38 8.05
CA THR A 171 5.93 -7.72 6.75
C THR A 171 6.70 -6.40 6.74
N ILE A 172 6.79 -5.72 7.88
CA ILE A 172 7.60 -4.50 8.06
C ILE A 172 9.09 -4.84 7.91
N PHE A 173 9.57 -5.88 8.59
CA PHE A 173 10.98 -6.31 8.46
C PHE A 173 11.33 -6.74 7.04
N PHE A 174 10.39 -7.41 6.38
CA PHE A 174 10.53 -7.79 4.98
C PHE A 174 10.60 -6.56 4.06
N ALA A 175 9.72 -5.58 4.26
CA ALA A 175 9.75 -4.32 3.50
C ALA A 175 11.05 -3.53 3.75
N LEU A 176 11.50 -3.46 5.00
CA LEU A 176 12.77 -2.82 5.37
C LEU A 176 13.96 -3.50 4.69
N LEU A 177 13.98 -4.84 4.64
CA LEU A 177 15.05 -5.58 3.96
C LEU A 177 15.14 -5.18 2.48
N PHE A 178 13.99 -5.13 1.80
CA PHE A 178 13.93 -4.73 0.41
C PHE A 178 14.34 -3.28 0.19
N LEU A 179 13.84 -2.36 1.02
CA LEU A 179 14.20 -0.94 0.93
C LEU A 179 15.70 -0.74 1.14
N ILE A 180 16.29 -1.37 2.17
CA ILE A 180 17.73 -1.24 2.47
C ILE A 180 18.58 -1.85 1.35
N VAL A 181 18.26 -3.06 0.88
CA VAL A 181 19.01 -3.71 -0.21
C VAL A 181 18.94 -2.89 -1.49
N LEU A 182 17.78 -2.35 -1.84
CA LEU A 182 17.63 -1.51 -3.02
C LEU A 182 18.31 -0.14 -2.85
N GLN A 183 18.28 0.47 -1.66
CA GLN A 183 18.94 1.76 -1.41
C GLN A 183 20.47 1.64 -1.40
N THR A 184 21.00 0.57 -0.78
CA THR A 184 22.45 0.34 -0.66
C THR A 184 23.04 -0.33 -1.89
N GLN A 185 22.21 -0.93 -2.77
CA GLN A 185 22.62 -1.71 -3.94
C GLN A 185 23.55 -2.88 -3.58
N VAL A 186 23.45 -3.39 -2.34
CA VAL A 186 24.27 -4.50 -1.81
C VAL A 186 23.35 -5.54 -1.19
N GLY A 187 23.73 -6.82 -1.27
CA GLY A 187 23.00 -7.89 -0.58
C GLY A 187 21.76 -8.40 -1.29
N TYR A 188 21.66 -8.23 -2.62
CA TYR A 188 20.56 -8.78 -3.43
C TYR A 188 20.30 -10.27 -3.21
N GLY A 189 21.37 -11.05 -2.96
CA GLY A 189 21.24 -12.48 -2.64
C GLY A 189 20.37 -12.72 -1.40
N TYR A 190 20.50 -11.89 -0.35
CA TYR A 190 19.66 -11.99 0.84
C TYR A 190 18.20 -11.62 0.56
N ALA A 191 17.95 -10.58 -0.23
CA ALA A 191 16.58 -10.18 -0.60
C ALA A 191 15.90 -11.25 -1.46
N VAL A 192 16.59 -11.80 -2.47
CA VAL A 192 16.06 -12.87 -3.33
C VAL A 192 15.81 -14.14 -2.52
N ALA A 193 16.76 -14.56 -1.69
CA ALA A 193 16.60 -15.74 -0.84
C ALA A 193 15.42 -15.57 0.14
N ALA A 194 15.31 -14.41 0.79
CA ALA A 194 14.18 -14.10 1.67
C ALA A 194 12.86 -14.09 0.89
N PHE A 195 12.82 -13.51 -0.30
CA PHE A 195 11.62 -13.48 -1.14
C PHE A 195 11.15 -14.88 -1.52
N VAL A 196 12.05 -15.72 -2.03
CA VAL A 196 11.74 -17.11 -2.37
C VAL A 196 11.27 -17.87 -1.12
N TYR A 197 11.97 -17.69 0.01
CA TYR A 197 11.60 -18.33 1.26
C TYR A 197 10.20 -17.92 1.75
N VAL A 198 9.86 -16.63 1.68
CA VAL A 198 8.54 -16.11 2.05
C VAL A 198 7.46 -16.55 1.07
N LEU A 199 7.78 -16.59 -0.23
CA LEU A 199 6.83 -16.89 -1.30
C LEU A 199 6.44 -18.37 -1.32
N LEU A 200 7.38 -19.29 -1.08
CA LEU A 200 7.16 -20.73 -1.18
C LEU A 200 5.98 -21.23 -0.31
N PRO A 201 5.91 -20.95 1.01
CA PRO A 201 4.77 -21.35 1.84
C PRO A 201 3.46 -20.68 1.41
N GLN A 202 3.53 -19.44 0.91
CA GLN A 202 2.34 -18.70 0.48
C GLN A 202 1.74 -19.29 -0.80
N LEU A 203 2.57 -19.76 -1.73
CA LEU A 203 2.13 -20.47 -2.94
C LEU A 203 1.55 -21.85 -2.62
N ALA A 204 2.05 -22.52 -1.58
CA ALA A 204 1.51 -23.79 -1.13
C ALA A 204 0.15 -23.64 -0.40
N SER A 205 -0.17 -22.44 0.09
CA SER A 205 -1.46 -22.19 0.75
C SER A 205 -2.56 -21.93 -0.29
N MET A 206 -3.77 -22.47 -0.08
CA MET A 206 -4.90 -22.27 -0.99
C MET A 206 -5.45 -20.82 -1.02
N MET A 207 -4.91 -19.92 -0.21
CA MET A 207 -5.36 -18.53 -0.09
C MET A 207 -4.40 -17.60 -0.86
N SER A 208 -4.94 -16.55 -1.49
CA SER A 208 -4.22 -15.52 -2.28
C SER A 208 -3.33 -14.59 -1.43
N HIS A 209 -2.65 -15.11 -0.39
CA HIS A 209 -1.75 -14.32 0.46
C HIS A 209 -0.41 -13.99 -0.21
N PHE A 210 -0.04 -14.67 -1.30
CA PHE A 210 1.21 -14.40 -2.01
C PHE A 210 1.30 -12.97 -2.57
N LYS A 211 0.16 -12.32 -2.83
CA LYS A 211 0.09 -10.95 -3.35
C LYS A 211 0.74 -9.92 -2.43
N GLU A 212 0.75 -10.16 -1.12
CA GLU A 212 1.35 -9.27 -0.12
C GLU A 212 2.86 -9.08 -0.38
N SER A 213 3.58 -10.16 -0.69
CA SER A 213 5.00 -10.13 -1.01
C SER A 213 5.30 -9.33 -2.28
N PHE A 214 4.45 -9.49 -3.31
CA PHE A 214 4.56 -8.71 -4.54
C PHE A 214 4.24 -7.23 -4.33
N PHE A 215 3.29 -6.90 -3.45
CA PHE A 215 3.01 -5.51 -3.10
C PHE A 215 4.19 -4.85 -2.39
N VAL A 216 4.79 -5.53 -1.42
CA VAL A 216 5.99 -5.02 -0.73
C VAL A 216 7.14 -4.79 -1.72
N LEU A 217 7.39 -5.76 -2.60
CA LEU A 217 8.39 -5.63 -3.66
C LEU A 217 8.10 -4.43 -4.58
N SER A 218 6.85 -4.27 -5.01
CA SER A 218 6.45 -3.17 -5.90
C SER A 218 6.64 -1.81 -5.24
N ILE A 219 6.24 -1.66 -3.98
CA ILE A 219 6.47 -0.42 -3.21
C ILE A 219 7.96 -0.12 -3.10
N ALA A 220 8.78 -1.13 -2.81
CA ALA A 220 10.22 -0.96 -2.66
C ALA A 220 10.90 -0.57 -3.99
N LEU A 221 10.48 -1.17 -5.11
CA LEU A 221 10.95 -0.83 -6.45
C LEU A 221 10.50 0.58 -6.87
N LEU A 222 9.24 0.95 -6.63
CA LEU A 222 8.74 2.30 -6.91
C LEU A 222 9.42 3.35 -6.02
N GLY A 223 9.87 2.99 -4.82
CA GLY A 223 10.68 3.86 -3.97
C GLY A 223 12.07 4.15 -4.51
N GLN A 224 12.60 3.33 -5.42
CA GLN A 224 13.85 3.63 -6.14
C GLN A 224 13.63 4.63 -7.28
N TRP A 225 12.40 4.74 -7.78
CA TRP A 225 12.08 5.70 -8.82
C TRP A 225 12.07 7.10 -8.22
N ARG A 226 12.97 7.96 -8.73
CA ARG A 226 13.07 9.37 -8.36
C ARG A 226 12.42 10.20 -9.48
N PRO A 227 11.13 10.57 -9.35
CA PRO A 227 10.45 11.43 -10.31
C PRO A 227 10.95 12.88 -10.32
#